data_AF-A0A7Y3T844-F1
#
_entry.id   AF-A0A7Y3T844-F1
#
_cell.length_a   1.000
_cell.length_b   1.000
_cell.length_c   1.000
_cell.angle_alpha   90.00
_cell.angle_beta   90.00
_cell.angle_gamma   90.00
#
_symmetry.space_group_name_H-M   'P 1'
#
loop_
_entity.id
_entity.type
_entity.pdbx_description
1 polymer ?
#
loop_
_entity_poly.entity_id
_entity_poly.type
_entity_poly.pdbx_seq_one_letter_code
_entity_poly.pdbx_strand_id
1 'polypeptide(L)'
;MKREKSTYDLGEYESSVELIINDESRLHDYGIRRSAWFRGIRMMRRYGPDLALELLDERANRCYERKDIPMCYRLRDLMVAIHAMTEDEIQPNDRVH
;
A
#
# COMPACT_ATOMS: atom_id res chain seq x y z
N MET A 1 8.79 9.77 -15.56
CA MET A 1 7.39 10.01 -15.10
C MET A 1 6.54 10.37 -16.30
N LYS A 2 5.74 9.42 -16.79
CA LYS A 2 4.76 9.62 -17.85
C LYS A 2 3.36 9.61 -17.21
N ARG A 3 2.46 10.46 -17.69
CA ARG A 3 1.06 10.49 -17.25
C ARG A 3 0.16 10.24 -18.44
N GLU A 4 -0.76 9.30 -18.30
CA GLU A 4 -1.78 8.99 -19.29
C GLU A 4 -3.14 9.24 -18.65
N LYS A 5 -3.94 10.12 -19.24
CA LYS A 5 -5.29 10.41 -18.77
C LYS A 5 -6.28 9.93 -19.81
N SER A 6 -7.11 8.97 -19.43
CA SER A 6 -8.23 8.49 -20.24
C SER A 6 -9.51 9.03 -19.65
N THR A 7 -10.35 9.62 -20.48
CA THR A 7 -11.62 10.21 -20.04
C THR A 7 -12.74 9.52 -20.81
N TYR A 8 -13.72 9.05 -20.07
CA TYR A 8 -14.85 8.27 -20.55
C TYR A 8 -16.12 9.03 -20.26
N ASP A 9 -16.85 9.36 -21.31
CA ASP A 9 -18.16 9.95 -21.22
C ASP A 9 -19.20 8.82 -21.10
N LEU A 10 -19.91 8.78 -19.97
CA LEU A 10 -20.94 7.80 -19.64
C LEU A 10 -22.34 8.45 -19.66
N GLY A 11 -22.52 9.51 -20.45
CA GLY A 11 -23.81 10.18 -20.62
C GLY A 11 -24.03 11.28 -19.58
N GLU A 12 -24.62 10.95 -18.44
CA GLU A 12 -24.82 11.93 -17.35
C GLU A 12 -23.57 12.15 -16.47
N TYR A 13 -22.56 11.29 -16.63
CA TYR A 13 -21.34 11.31 -15.82
C TYR A 13 -20.11 11.25 -16.71
N GLU A 14 -19.13 12.08 -16.38
CA GLU A 14 -17.78 11.99 -16.95
C GLU A 14 -16.87 11.29 -15.94
N SER A 15 -16.22 10.21 -16.37
CA SER A 15 -15.25 9.48 -15.56
C SER A 15 -13.87 9.65 -16.15
N SER A 16 -12.89 10.11 -15.36
CA SER A 16 -11.50 10.19 -15.81
C SER A 16 -10.60 9.29 -14.98
N VAL A 17 -9.77 8.49 -15.66
CA VAL A 17 -8.71 7.67 -15.08
C VAL A 17 -7.38 8.31 -15.43
N GLU A 18 -6.60 8.68 -14.42
CA GLU A 18 -5.23 9.17 -14.59
C GLU A 18 -4.24 8.07 -14.15
N LEU A 19 -3.44 7.59 -15.09
CA LEU A 19 -2.40 6.59 -14.91
C LEU A 19 -1.05 7.30 -14.85
N ILE A 20 -0.33 7.16 -13.74
CA ILE A 20 1.02 7.73 -13.57
C ILE A 20 2.02 6.59 -13.69
N ILE A 21 2.72 6.51 -14.82
CA ILE A 21 3.75 5.50 -15.09
C ILE A 21 5.11 6.09 -14.68
N ASN A 22 5.72 5.49 -13.68
CA ASN A 22 7.06 5.83 -13.25
C ASN A 22 8.00 4.66 -13.58
N ASP A 23 8.85 4.80 -14.61
CA ASP A 23 9.78 3.76 -15.08
C ASP A 23 10.95 3.46 -14.11
N GLU A 24 10.89 3.98 -12.89
CA GLU A 24 11.78 3.52 -11.82
C GLU A 24 11.17 2.26 -11.21
N SER A 25 11.68 1.08 -11.57
CA SER A 25 11.43 -0.14 -10.79
C SER A 25 11.92 0.10 -9.37
N ARG A 26 10.98 0.38 -8.48
CA ARG A 26 11.24 0.50 -7.06
C ARG A 26 10.85 -0.84 -6.47
N LEU A 27 11.86 -1.69 -6.29
CA LEU A 27 11.77 -2.85 -5.41
C LEU A 27 10.97 -2.42 -4.16
N HIS A 28 9.84 -3.07 -3.88
CA HIS A 28 8.95 -2.75 -2.75
C HIS A 28 8.14 -1.43 -2.83
N ASP A 29 7.79 -0.93 -4.02
CA ASP A 29 6.79 0.16 -4.13
C ASP A 29 5.37 -0.40 -3.99
N TYR A 30 4.99 -0.72 -2.75
CA TYR A 30 3.65 -1.17 -2.38
C TYR A 30 2.58 -0.06 -2.53
N GLY A 31 2.87 1.05 -3.23
CA GLY A 31 2.01 2.24 -3.26
C GLY A 31 1.86 2.92 -1.90
N ILE A 32 2.66 2.50 -0.90
CA ILE A 32 2.58 2.98 0.47
C ILE A 32 3.25 4.35 0.54
N ARG A 33 2.53 5.33 1.10
CA ARG A 33 3.12 6.64 1.41
C ARG A 33 4.40 6.46 2.25
N ARG A 34 5.49 7.08 1.83
CA ARG A 34 6.81 7.01 2.48
C ARG A 34 6.78 7.20 4.01
N SER A 35 5.90 8.06 4.52
CA SER A 35 5.76 8.29 5.98
C SER A 35 5.05 7.16 6.74
N ALA A 36 4.18 6.39 6.08
CA ALA A 36 3.59 5.18 6.64
C ALA A 36 4.62 4.05 6.63
N TRP A 37 5.37 3.92 5.53
CA TRP A 37 6.46 2.96 5.39
C TRP A 37 7.51 3.08 6.50
N PHE A 38 8.05 4.28 6.73
CA PHE A 38 9.03 4.48 7.81
C PHE A 38 8.48 4.19 9.20
N ARG A 39 7.17 4.36 9.41
CA ARG A 39 6.53 3.99 10.67
C ARG A 39 6.43 2.47 10.81
N GLY A 40 6.07 1.76 9.73
CA GLY A 40 6.10 0.30 9.66
C GLY A 40 7.49 -0.26 9.97
N ILE A 41 8.54 0.24 9.30
CA ILE A 41 9.94 -0.15 9.57
C ILE A 41 10.31 0.09 11.03
N ARG A 42 9.92 1.23 11.61
CA ARG A 42 10.24 1.55 13.00
C ARG A 42 9.53 0.60 13.98
N MET A 43 8.30 0.23 13.69
CA MET A 43 7.57 -0.76 14.50
C MET A 43 8.22 -2.14 14.40
N MET A 44 8.52 -2.62 13.19
CA MET A 44 9.21 -3.90 12.97
C MET A 44 10.55 -3.95 13.69
N ARG A 45 11.36 -2.89 13.62
CA ARG A 45 12.66 -2.80 14.32
C ARG A 45 12.53 -2.81 15.84
N ARG A 46 11.42 -2.29 16.38
CA ARG A 46 11.23 -2.14 17.83
C ARG A 46 10.61 -3.37 18.47
N TYR A 47 9.68 -4.02 17.77
CA TYR A 47 8.82 -5.06 18.32
C TYR A 47 9.00 -6.43 17.67
N GLY A 48 9.73 -6.50 16.54
CA GLY A 48 9.72 -7.66 15.65
C GLY A 48 8.54 -7.61 14.67
N PRO A 49 8.59 -8.39 13.58
CA PRO A 49 7.57 -8.40 12.54
C PRO A 49 6.20 -8.87 13.06
N ASP A 50 6.14 -9.98 13.79
CA ASP A 50 4.88 -10.59 14.25
C ASP A 50 4.07 -9.64 15.13
N LEU A 51 4.71 -9.09 16.18
CA LEU A 51 4.05 -8.15 17.08
C LEU A 51 3.72 -6.82 16.38
N ALA A 52 4.52 -6.39 15.40
CA ALA A 52 4.19 -5.21 14.60
C ALA A 52 2.92 -5.43 13.75
N LEU A 53 2.75 -6.62 13.18
CA LEU A 53 1.57 -7.00 12.40
C LEU A 53 0.30 -7.05 13.27
N GLU A 54 0.37 -7.66 14.46
CA GLU A 54 -0.76 -7.69 15.40
C GLU A 54 -1.22 -6.26 15.79
N LEU A 55 -0.27 -5.39 16.13
CA LEU A 55 -0.58 -4.01 16.51
C LEU A 55 -1.17 -3.19 15.33
N LEU A 56 -0.75 -3.47 14.11
CA LEU A 56 -1.31 -2.87 12.91
C LEU A 56 -2.72 -3.40 12.63
N ASP A 57 -2.95 -4.70 12.81
CA ASP A 57 -4.26 -5.35 12.67
C ASP A 57 -5.30 -4.73 13.62
N GLU A 58 -4.96 -4.67 14.91
CA GLU A 58 -5.83 -4.05 15.90
C GLU A 58 -6.15 -2.59 15.56
N ARG A 59 -5.15 -1.85 15.07
CA ARG A 59 -5.34 -0.46 14.68
C ARG A 59 -6.26 -0.36 13.46
N ALA A 60 -6.12 -1.25 12.49
CA ALA A 60 -7.00 -1.30 11.32
C ALA A 60 -8.44 -1.60 11.74
N ASN A 61 -8.64 -2.55 12.67
CA ASN A 61 -9.96 -2.88 13.21
C ASN A 61 -10.60 -1.66 13.92
N ARG A 62 -9.84 -0.95 14.76
CA ARG A 62 -10.31 0.30 15.39
C ARG A 62 -10.64 1.40 14.38
N CYS A 63 -9.88 1.51 13.29
CA CYS A 63 -10.20 2.45 12.20
C CYS A 63 -11.50 2.06 11.48
N TYR A 64 -11.70 0.77 11.23
CA TYR A 64 -12.93 0.24 10.63
C TYR A 64 -14.15 0.51 11.51
N GLU A 65 -14.07 0.22 12.81
CA GLU A 65 -15.14 0.50 13.79
C GLU A 65 -15.53 1.99 13.81
N ARG A 66 -14.55 2.88 13.64
CA ARG A 66 -14.76 4.33 13.56
C ARG A 66 -15.20 4.82 12.18
N LYS A 67 -15.38 3.91 11.21
CA LYS A 67 -15.70 4.20 9.80
C LYS A 67 -14.63 5.02 9.06
N ASP A 68 -13.38 5.03 9.56
CA ASP A 68 -12.22 5.56 8.83
C ASP A 68 -11.69 4.47 7.88
N ILE A 69 -12.50 4.15 6.88
CA ILE A 69 -12.21 3.14 5.87
C ILE A 69 -10.90 3.41 5.10
N PRO A 70 -10.58 4.66 4.70
CA PRO A 70 -9.33 4.95 4.01
C PRO A 70 -8.09 4.69 4.88
N MET A 71 -8.16 4.90 6.19
CA MET A 71 -7.04 4.53 7.08
C MET A 71 -6.96 3.02 7.30
N CYS A 72 -8.10 2.33 7.41
CA CYS A 72 -8.13 0.87 7.53
C CYS A 72 -7.38 0.21 6.35
N TYR A 73 -7.74 0.55 5.10
CA TYR A 73 -7.06 -0.02 3.93
C TYR A 73 -5.57 0.29 3.91
N ARG A 74 -5.15 1.53 4.23
CA ARG A 74 -3.73 1.87 4.29
C ARG A 74 -2.94 1.06 5.32
N LEU A 75 -3.55 0.68 6.43
CA LEU A 75 -2.91 -0.17 7.44
C LEU A 75 -2.82 -1.61 6.94
N ARG A 76 -3.85 -2.11 6.25
CA ARG A 76 -3.87 -3.43 5.63
C ARG A 76 -2.82 -3.57 4.52
N ASP A 77 -2.70 -2.57 3.65
CA ASP A 77 -1.66 -2.53 2.60
C ASP A 77 -0.26 -2.58 3.21
N LEU A 78 -0.04 -1.85 4.32
CA LEU A 78 1.21 -1.88 5.05
C LEU A 78 1.50 -3.27 5.65
N MET A 79 0.48 -3.99 6.14
CA MET A 79 0.66 -5.35 6.63
C MET A 79 1.04 -6.32 5.51
N VAL A 80 0.38 -6.24 4.35
CA VAL A 80 0.70 -7.06 3.16
C VAL A 80 2.16 -6.85 2.74
N ALA A 81 2.60 -5.59 2.73
CA ALA A 81 3.98 -5.25 2.43
C ALA A 81 4.97 -5.85 3.43
N ILE A 82 4.65 -5.79 4.72
CA ILE A 82 5.49 -6.37 5.78
C ILE A 82 5.58 -7.90 5.63
N HIS A 83 4.45 -8.57 5.41
CA HIS A 83 4.41 -10.03 5.17
C HIS A 83 5.28 -10.44 3.98
N ALA A 84 5.13 -9.76 2.84
CA ALA A 84 5.90 -10.05 1.64
C ALA A 84 7.42 -9.89 1.86
N MET A 85 7.84 -8.92 2.68
CA MET A 85 9.26 -8.76 3.04
C MET A 85 9.77 -9.83 4.00
N THR A 86 8.94 -10.28 4.94
CA THR A 86 9.35 -11.26 5.96
C THR A 86 9.42 -12.68 5.41
N GLU A 87 8.61 -13.00 4.41
CA GLU A 87 8.52 -14.33 3.82
C GLU A 87 9.46 -14.51 2.61
N ASP A 88 10.23 -13.47 2.23
CA ASP A 88 11.11 -13.45 1.05
C ASP A 88 10.36 -13.84 -0.25
N GLU A 89 9.03 -13.64 -0.25
CA GLU A 89 8.17 -14.00 -1.38
C GLU A 89 8.39 -13.02 -2.52
N ILE A 90 8.96 -13.55 -3.62
CA ILE A 90 9.05 -12.88 -4.92
C ILE A 90 7.63 -12.51 -5.35
N GLN A 91 7.31 -11.22 -5.37
CA GLN A 91 6.02 -10.75 -5.85
C GLN A 91 5.93 -10.89 -7.37
N PRO A 92 4.71 -11.00 -7.95
CA PRO A 92 4.52 -11.11 -9.39
C PRO A 92 5.20 -9.99 -10.20
N ASN A 93 5.41 -8.82 -9.58
CA ASN A 93 6.07 -7.65 -10.16
C ASN A 93 7.61 -7.71 -10.13
N ASP A 94 8.20 -8.69 -9.44
CA ASP A 94 9.66 -8.88 -9.39
C ASP A 94 10.22 -9.53 -10.67
N ARG A 95 9.35 -9.88 -11.64
CA ARG A 95 9.76 -10.34 -12.98
C ARG A 95 9.86 -9.17 -13.96
N VAL A 96 10.84 -8.29 -13.79
CA VAL A 96 11.27 -7.42 -14.90
C VAL A 96 12.80 -7.30 -14.89
N HIS A 97 13.45 -8.18 -15.65
CA HIS A 97 14.78 -7.97 -16.22
C HIS A 97 14.63 -7.61 -17.70
#